data_AF-A0A9Y2JXZ1-F1
#
_entry.id   AF-A0A9Y2JXZ1-F1
#
_cell.length_a   1.000
_cell.length_b   1.000
_cell.length_c   1.000
_cell.angle_alpha   90.00
_cell.angle_beta   90.00
_cell.angle_gamma   90.00
#
_symmetry.space_group_name_H-M   'P 1'
#
loop_
_entity.id
_entity.type
_entity.pdbx_description
1 polymer ?
#
loop_
_entity_poly.entity_id
_entity_poly.type
_entity_poly.pdbx_seq_one_letter_code
_entity_poly.pdbx_strand_id
1 'polypeptide(L)'
;MVERQTSDSRRKRRSSATLARLEAARRRRAEQLERERENERRVDAALGPFAEAVTAIEAVERRREDRIAALEAQLDRKLAELDRQRAAKGAEFERSAEQVRADAEMEIGEWRAVMATSVAEIRAADVGAAETAALLGISAKTVTALSRSAAASEAGKHRSDGATADAGPVDASPVASPAVEEPVDEQDVSSETRPYSDVDVPAD
;
A
#
# COMPACT_ATOMS: atom_id res chain seq x y z
N MET A 1 98.45 -48.52 36.34
CA MET A 1 98.79 -48.65 34.90
C MET A 1 97.59 -49.36 34.27
N VAL A 2 96.79 -48.74 33.39
CA VAL A 2 97.11 -48.48 31.97
C VAL A 2 96.40 -47.22 31.48
N GLU A 3 97.24 -46.26 31.08
CA GLU A 3 97.18 -45.26 30.00
C GLU A 3 95.84 -44.69 29.47
N ARG A 4 95.68 -43.37 29.69
CA ARG A 4 94.81 -42.46 28.95
C ARG A 4 95.28 -42.36 27.49
N GLN A 5 94.49 -42.87 26.55
CA GLN A 5 94.67 -42.58 25.13
C GLN A 5 94.13 -41.19 24.79
N THR A 6 95.02 -40.20 24.73
CA THR A 6 94.76 -38.92 24.05
C THR A 6 94.86 -39.13 22.55
N SER A 7 93.73 -39.21 21.86
CA SER A 7 93.69 -39.23 20.40
C SER A 7 93.81 -37.81 19.85
N ASP A 8 94.96 -37.53 19.24
CA ASP A 8 95.29 -36.31 18.52
C ASP A 8 94.21 -35.95 17.48
N SER A 9 93.61 -34.77 17.63
CA SER A 9 92.63 -34.23 16.69
C SER A 9 93.33 -33.77 15.40
N ARG A 10 93.60 -34.69 14.46
CA ARG A 10 94.06 -34.35 13.11
C ARG A 10 92.92 -33.70 12.32
N ARG A 11 92.96 -32.36 12.23
CA ARG A 11 92.04 -31.53 11.43
C ARG A 11 92.22 -31.85 9.93
N LYS A 12 91.32 -32.66 9.35
CA LYS A 12 91.30 -33.05 7.93
C LYS A 12 90.98 -31.80 7.07
N ARG A 13 91.98 -31.21 6.41
CA ARG A 13 91.78 -30.07 5.47
C ARG A 13 90.97 -30.58 4.27
N ARG A 14 89.76 -30.07 4.10
CA ARG A 14 88.91 -30.36 2.93
C ARG A 14 89.62 -29.84 1.67
N SER A 15 89.67 -30.64 0.61
CA SER A 15 90.31 -30.24 -0.65
C SER A 15 89.55 -29.06 -1.27
N SER A 16 90.27 -28.10 -1.85
CA SER A 16 89.72 -26.87 -2.46
C SER A 16 88.57 -27.16 -3.45
N ALA A 17 88.65 -28.27 -4.19
CA ALA A 17 87.60 -28.73 -5.11
C ALA A 17 86.26 -29.05 -4.41
N THR A 18 86.29 -29.60 -3.19
CA THR A 18 85.06 -29.90 -2.43
C THR A 18 84.42 -28.64 -1.87
N LEU A 19 85.22 -27.64 -1.48
CA LEU A 19 84.72 -26.33 -1.06
C LEU A 19 84.11 -25.57 -2.23
N ALA A 20 84.76 -25.56 -3.39
CA ALA A 20 84.25 -24.93 -4.61
C ALA A 20 82.90 -25.52 -5.06
N ARG A 21 82.72 -26.84 -4.98
CA ARG A 21 81.43 -27.50 -5.28
C ARG A 21 80.34 -27.12 -4.30
N LEU A 22 80.67 -26.99 -3.02
CA LEU A 22 79.70 -26.61 -1.99
C LEU A 22 79.29 -25.15 -2.11
N GLU A 23 80.23 -24.26 -2.44
CA GLU A 23 79.95 -22.86 -2.75
C GLU A 23 79.09 -22.72 -4.01
N ALA A 24 79.37 -23.50 -5.06
CA ALA A 24 78.52 -23.53 -6.26
C ALA A 24 77.10 -24.05 -5.96
N ALA A 25 76.96 -25.08 -5.13
CA ALA A 25 75.65 -25.59 -4.71
C ALA A 25 74.88 -24.57 -3.86
N ARG A 26 75.56 -23.84 -2.97
CA ARG A 26 74.95 -22.73 -2.20
C ARG A 26 74.46 -21.60 -3.11
N ARG A 27 75.26 -21.20 -4.10
CA ARG A 27 74.88 -20.16 -5.08
C ARG A 27 73.65 -20.58 -5.88
N ARG A 28 73.62 -21.80 -6.41
CA ARG A 28 72.45 -22.33 -7.15
C ARG A 28 71.18 -22.34 -6.31
N ARG A 29 71.27 -22.77 -5.05
CA ARG A 29 70.13 -22.77 -4.14
C ARG A 29 69.67 -21.35 -3.80
N ALA A 30 70.60 -20.41 -3.61
CA ALA A 30 70.26 -19.00 -3.39
C ALA A 30 69.55 -18.40 -4.61
N GLU A 31 70.08 -18.62 -5.82
CA GLU A 31 69.45 -18.17 -7.07
C GLU A 31 68.07 -18.80 -7.28
N GLN A 32 67.88 -20.07 -6.92
CA GLN A 32 66.58 -20.73 -6.99
C GLN A 32 65.57 -20.07 -6.04
N LEU A 33 65.96 -19.83 -4.78
CA LEU A 33 65.10 -19.15 -3.81
C LEU A 33 64.78 -17.71 -4.22
N GLU A 34 65.71 -17.01 -4.87
CA GLU A 34 65.45 -15.68 -5.42
C GLU A 34 64.43 -15.72 -6.56
N ARG A 35 64.55 -16.68 -7.48
CA ARG A 35 63.57 -16.89 -8.55
C ARG A 35 62.18 -17.27 -8.01
N GLU A 36 62.13 -18.11 -6.97
CA GLU A 36 60.88 -18.49 -6.31
C GLU A 36 60.22 -17.27 -5.65
N ARG A 37 60.97 -16.45 -4.91
CA ARG A 37 60.46 -15.18 -4.33
C ARG A 37 60.00 -14.19 -5.40
N GLU A 38 60.70 -14.11 -6.52
CA GLU A 38 60.29 -13.24 -7.63
C GLU A 38 59.03 -13.75 -8.32
N ASN A 39 58.87 -15.07 -8.45
CA ASN A 39 57.63 -15.69 -8.93
C ASN A 39 56.47 -15.42 -7.97
N GLU A 40 56.66 -15.59 -6.66
CA GLU A 40 55.66 -15.27 -5.63
C GLU A 40 55.22 -13.82 -5.73
N ARG A 41 56.17 -12.87 -5.79
CA ARG A 41 55.84 -11.44 -5.96
C ARG A 41 55.07 -11.17 -7.25
N ARG A 42 55.37 -11.86 -8.35
CA ARG A 42 54.63 -11.74 -9.61
C ARG A 42 53.21 -12.28 -9.50
N VAL A 43 53.02 -13.40 -8.81
CA VAL A 43 51.69 -13.97 -8.56
C VAL A 43 50.89 -13.05 -7.64
N ASP A 44 51.46 -12.58 -6.55
CA ASP A 44 50.79 -11.66 -5.63
C ASP A 44 50.40 -10.34 -6.33
N ALA A 45 51.30 -9.79 -7.15
CA ALA A 45 51.01 -8.61 -7.96
C ALA A 45 49.90 -8.86 -8.99
N ALA A 46 49.83 -10.06 -9.55
CA ALA A 46 48.76 -10.44 -10.48
C ALA A 46 47.42 -10.68 -9.78
N LEU A 47 47.42 -11.18 -8.53
CA LEU A 47 46.21 -11.45 -7.74
C LEU A 47 45.62 -10.20 -7.08
N GLY A 48 46.44 -9.18 -6.80
CA GLY A 48 45.98 -7.92 -6.19
C GLY A 48 44.75 -7.31 -6.88
N PRO A 49 44.79 -7.08 -8.21
CA PRO A 49 43.64 -6.55 -8.95
C PRO A 49 42.38 -7.42 -8.87
N PHE A 50 42.51 -8.75 -8.78
CA PHE A 50 41.36 -9.64 -8.62
C PHE A 50 40.76 -9.51 -7.22
N ALA A 51 41.58 -9.42 -6.18
CA ALA A 51 41.10 -9.21 -4.82
C ALA A 51 40.35 -7.87 -4.71
N GLU A 52 40.89 -6.80 -5.30
CA GLU A 52 40.23 -5.50 -5.36
C GLU A 52 38.91 -5.58 -6.13
N ALA A 53 38.90 -6.24 -7.30
CA ALA A 53 37.69 -6.40 -8.11
C ALA A 53 36.59 -7.17 -7.37
N VAL A 54 36.93 -8.25 -6.65
CA VAL A 54 35.97 -9.00 -5.83
C VAL A 54 35.36 -8.11 -4.75
N THR A 55 36.18 -7.36 -4.01
CA THR A 55 35.66 -6.45 -2.98
C THR A 55 34.77 -5.35 -3.55
N ALA A 56 35.10 -4.84 -4.74
CA ALA A 56 34.30 -3.84 -5.43
C ALA A 56 32.95 -4.42 -5.89
N ILE A 57 32.95 -5.64 -6.44
CA ILE A 57 31.73 -6.34 -6.85
C ILE A 57 30.83 -6.59 -5.65
N GLU A 58 31.36 -7.15 -4.55
CA GLU A 58 30.58 -7.39 -3.33
C GLU A 58 29.97 -6.10 -2.78
N ALA A 59 30.71 -4.98 -2.81
CA ALA A 59 30.20 -3.70 -2.36
C ALA A 59 29.05 -3.18 -3.23
N VAL A 60 29.11 -3.40 -4.55
CA VAL A 60 28.02 -3.04 -5.47
C VAL A 60 26.82 -3.94 -5.27
N GLU A 61 27.02 -5.25 -5.09
CA GLU A 61 25.95 -6.22 -4.83
C GLU A 61 25.20 -5.88 -3.55
N ARG A 62 25.91 -5.62 -2.44
CA ARG A 62 25.28 -5.17 -1.19
C ARG A 62 24.46 -3.90 -1.37
N ARG A 63 25.00 -2.89 -2.05
CA ARG A 63 24.26 -1.65 -2.33
C ARG A 63 23.01 -1.89 -3.18
N ARG A 64 23.08 -2.84 -4.12
CA ARG A 64 21.93 -3.23 -4.94
C ARG A 64 20.88 -3.91 -4.08
N GLU A 65 21.27 -4.86 -3.24
CA GLU A 65 20.37 -5.55 -2.31
C GLU A 65 19.70 -4.57 -1.34
N ASP A 66 20.46 -3.65 -0.74
CA ASP A 66 19.93 -2.60 0.12
C ASP A 66 18.90 -1.73 -0.60
N ARG A 67 19.17 -1.37 -1.86
CA ARG A 67 18.24 -0.58 -2.68
C ARG A 67 16.97 -1.35 -3.02
N ILE A 68 17.09 -2.64 -3.33
CA ILE A 68 15.93 -3.51 -3.59
C ILE A 68 15.07 -3.60 -2.33
N ALA A 69 15.67 -3.92 -1.18
CA ALA A 69 14.96 -4.01 0.10
C ALA A 69 14.28 -2.69 0.48
N ALA A 70 14.93 -1.55 0.22
CA ALA A 70 14.32 -0.24 0.45
C ALA A 70 13.10 0.02 -0.44
N LEU A 71 13.16 -0.38 -1.72
CA LEU A 71 12.06 -0.24 -2.66
C LEU A 71 10.90 -1.20 -2.32
N GLU A 72 11.19 -2.44 -1.94
CA GLU A 72 10.20 -3.41 -1.46
C GLU A 72 9.46 -2.85 -0.24
N ALA A 73 10.19 -2.36 0.77
CA ALA A 73 9.59 -1.76 1.95
C ALA A 73 8.75 -0.52 1.64
N GLN A 74 9.10 0.26 0.61
CA GLN A 74 8.28 1.38 0.16
C GLN A 74 7.00 0.92 -0.55
N LEU A 75 7.10 -0.14 -1.36
CA LEU A 75 5.97 -0.72 -2.07
C LEU A 75 4.97 -1.33 -1.09
N ASP A 76 5.44 -2.09 -0.10
CA ASP A 76 4.59 -2.67 0.95
C ASP A 76 3.83 -1.60 1.73
N ARG A 77 4.51 -0.50 2.10
CA ARG A 77 3.83 0.63 2.77
C ARG A 77 2.74 1.24 1.90
N LYS A 78 2.99 1.41 0.59
CA LYS A 78 2.01 1.96 -0.35
C LYS A 78 0.83 1.03 -0.55
N LEU A 79 1.07 -0.28 -0.66
CA LEU A 79 0.00 -1.28 -0.76
C LEU A 79 -0.85 -1.28 0.51
N ALA A 80 -0.22 -1.29 1.69
CA ALA A 80 -0.94 -1.22 2.96
C ALA A 80 -1.75 0.08 3.13
N GLU A 81 -1.28 1.19 2.56
CA GLU A 81 -2.04 2.44 2.51
C GLU A 81 -3.25 2.34 1.58
N LEU A 82 -3.07 1.80 0.37
CA LEU A 82 -4.16 1.60 -0.58
C LEU A 82 -5.23 0.65 -0.03
N ASP A 83 -4.84 -0.42 0.66
CA ASP A 83 -5.78 -1.35 1.30
C ASP A 83 -6.59 -0.67 2.40
N ARG A 84 -5.94 0.19 3.20
CA ARG A 84 -6.64 0.99 4.22
C ARG A 84 -7.62 1.98 3.59
N GLN A 85 -7.22 2.66 2.52
CA GLN A 85 -8.10 3.58 1.79
C GLN A 85 -9.28 2.84 1.15
N ARG A 86 -9.03 1.67 0.55
CA ARG A 86 -10.08 0.83 -0.03
C ARG A 86 -11.08 0.38 1.02
N ALA A 87 -10.61 -0.06 2.19
CA ALA A 87 -11.48 -0.45 3.29
C ALA A 87 -12.31 0.74 3.81
N ALA A 88 -11.69 1.90 4.00
CA ALA A 88 -12.38 3.12 4.43
C ALA A 88 -13.45 3.56 3.43
N LYS A 89 -13.13 3.57 2.13
CA LYS A 89 -14.08 3.93 1.07
C LYS A 89 -15.19 2.91 0.90
N GLY A 90 -14.90 1.62 1.08
CA GLY A 90 -15.91 0.57 1.14
C GLY A 90 -16.91 0.81 2.27
N ALA A 91 -16.43 1.10 3.47
CA ALA A 91 -17.28 1.40 4.63
C ALA A 91 -18.05 2.72 4.50
N GLU A 92 -17.50 3.74 3.83
CA GLU A 92 -18.24 4.96 3.48
C GLU A 92 -19.39 4.68 2.50
N PHE A 93 -19.12 3.87 1.48
CA PHE A 93 -20.12 3.49 0.49
C PHE A 93 -21.23 2.62 1.08
N GLU A 94 -20.89 1.67 1.94
CA GLU A 94 -21.90 0.83 2.62
C GLU A 94 -22.85 1.69 3.45
N ARG A 95 -22.30 2.63 4.24
CA ARG A 95 -23.11 3.58 5.02
C ARG A 95 -23.99 4.46 4.14
N SER A 96 -23.48 4.98 3.03
CA SER A 96 -24.31 5.81 2.14
C SER A 96 -25.38 4.98 1.44
N ALA A 97 -25.08 3.74 1.05
CA ALA A 97 -26.04 2.84 0.45
C ALA A 97 -27.14 2.40 1.43
N GLU A 98 -26.81 2.25 2.71
CA GLU A 98 -27.79 2.01 3.78
C GLU A 98 -28.66 3.25 4.03
N GLN A 99 -28.06 4.44 4.09
CA GLN A 99 -28.80 5.69 4.25
C GLN A 99 -29.80 5.89 3.10
N VAL A 100 -29.36 5.73 1.84
CA VAL A 100 -30.24 5.85 0.67
C VAL A 100 -31.37 4.81 0.71
N ARG A 101 -31.09 3.59 1.17
CA ARG A 101 -32.13 2.57 1.33
C ARG A 101 -33.14 2.95 2.40
N ALA A 102 -32.68 3.46 3.55
CA ALA A 102 -33.55 3.92 4.62
C ALA A 102 -34.42 5.11 4.19
N ASP A 103 -33.82 6.10 3.51
CA ASP A 103 -34.52 7.28 2.99
C ASP A 103 -35.58 6.86 1.96
N ALA A 104 -35.22 5.97 1.02
CA ALA A 104 -36.16 5.45 0.04
C ALA A 104 -37.30 4.65 0.70
N GLU A 105 -37.02 3.84 1.72
CA GLU A 105 -38.06 3.11 2.47
C GLU A 105 -39.02 4.05 3.19
N MET A 106 -38.50 5.12 3.80
CA MET A 106 -39.29 6.16 4.45
C MET A 106 -40.18 6.88 3.43
N GLU A 107 -39.61 7.39 2.34
CA GLU A 107 -40.35 8.08 1.28
C GLU A 107 -41.44 7.17 0.68
N ILE A 108 -41.11 5.92 0.34
CA ILE A 108 -42.09 4.96 -0.16
C ILE A 108 -43.19 4.70 0.88
N GLY A 109 -42.84 4.66 2.17
CA GLY A 109 -43.79 4.55 3.27
C GLY A 109 -44.77 5.72 3.31
N GLU A 110 -44.28 6.95 3.18
CA GLU A 110 -45.10 8.17 3.13
C GLU A 110 -46.03 8.17 1.91
N TRP A 111 -45.50 7.86 0.72
CA TRP A 111 -46.31 7.75 -0.50
C TRP A 111 -47.40 6.67 -0.37
N ARG A 112 -47.08 5.54 0.25
CA ARG A 112 -48.06 4.48 0.52
C ARG A 112 -49.13 4.91 1.52
N ALA A 113 -48.77 5.70 2.54
CA ALA A 113 -49.72 6.23 3.50
C ALA A 113 -50.71 7.21 2.83
N VAL A 114 -50.20 8.12 2.00
CA VAL A 114 -51.03 9.05 1.21
C VAL A 114 -51.98 8.28 0.30
N MET A 115 -51.47 7.30 -0.46
CA MET A 115 -52.31 6.46 -1.32
C MET A 115 -53.36 5.67 -0.52
N ALA A 116 -53.03 5.19 0.68
CA ALA A 116 -53.97 4.47 1.53
C ALA A 116 -55.10 5.39 2.01
N THR A 117 -54.80 6.64 2.37
CA THR A 117 -55.80 7.65 2.72
C THR A 117 -56.69 7.96 1.52
N SER A 118 -56.13 8.23 0.34
CA SER A 118 -56.92 8.49 -0.87
C SER A 118 -57.82 7.32 -1.25
N VAL A 119 -57.34 6.07 -1.13
CA VAL A 119 -58.18 4.88 -1.35
C VAL A 119 -59.30 4.80 -0.32
N ALA A 120 -59.03 5.11 0.96
CA ALA A 120 -60.06 5.11 2.00
C ALA A 120 -61.14 6.17 1.72
N GLU A 121 -60.77 7.37 1.30
CA GLU A 121 -61.69 8.45 0.92
C GLU A 121 -62.57 8.07 -0.28
N ILE A 122 -61.97 7.53 -1.35
CA ILE A 122 -62.72 7.07 -2.54
C ILE A 122 -63.71 5.97 -2.16
N ARG A 123 -63.31 5.04 -1.28
CA ARG A 123 -64.19 3.97 -0.82
C ARG A 123 -65.29 4.44 0.13
N ALA A 124 -65.06 5.53 0.87
CA ALA A 124 -66.10 6.17 1.68
C ALA A 124 -67.18 6.84 0.82
N ALA A 125 -66.89 7.14 -0.45
CA ALA A 125 -67.85 7.60 -1.45
C ALA A 125 -68.57 6.44 -2.18
N ASP A 126 -68.62 5.24 -1.59
CA ASP A 126 -69.28 4.03 -2.12
C ASP A 126 -68.72 3.48 -3.44
N VAL A 127 -67.50 3.87 -3.83
CA VAL A 127 -66.83 3.31 -5.02
C VAL A 127 -66.26 1.92 -4.73
N GLY A 128 -66.58 0.95 -5.59
CA GLY A 128 -66.11 -0.43 -5.46
C GLY A 128 -64.60 -0.58 -5.67
N ALA A 129 -64.01 -1.68 -5.16
CA ALA A 129 -62.56 -1.90 -5.24
C ALA A 129 -62.02 -2.05 -6.68
N ALA A 130 -62.82 -2.60 -7.61
CA ALA A 130 -62.45 -2.74 -9.02
C ALA A 130 -62.50 -1.41 -9.76
N GLU A 131 -63.46 -0.55 -9.43
CA GLU A 131 -63.61 0.77 -10.02
C GLU A 131 -62.55 1.74 -9.48
N THR A 132 -62.27 1.69 -8.18
CA THR A 132 -61.15 2.41 -7.54
C THR A 132 -59.80 2.02 -8.16
N ALA A 133 -59.61 0.72 -8.43
CA ALA A 133 -58.41 0.21 -9.09
C ALA A 133 -58.24 0.78 -10.51
N ALA A 134 -59.33 0.87 -11.28
CA ALA A 134 -59.32 1.47 -12.61
C ALA A 134 -59.04 2.98 -12.57
N LEU A 135 -59.65 3.71 -11.62
CA LEU A 135 -59.44 5.16 -11.44
C LEU A 135 -57.99 5.52 -11.08
N LEU A 136 -57.35 4.70 -10.25
CA LEU A 136 -55.98 4.94 -9.77
C LEU A 136 -54.92 4.25 -10.63
N GLY A 137 -55.30 3.49 -11.66
CA GLY A 137 -54.38 2.76 -12.52
C GLY A 137 -53.56 1.68 -11.80
N ILE A 138 -54.09 1.11 -10.71
CA ILE A 138 -53.40 0.10 -9.89
C ILE A 138 -54.22 -1.19 -9.82
N SER A 139 -53.59 -2.29 -9.39
CA SER A 139 -54.30 -3.57 -9.25
C SER A 139 -55.33 -3.54 -8.11
N ALA A 140 -56.45 -4.26 -8.26
CA ALA A 140 -57.42 -4.44 -7.19
C ALA A 140 -56.81 -5.10 -5.93
N LYS A 141 -55.78 -5.94 -6.11
CA LYS A 141 -55.01 -6.51 -4.99
C LYS A 141 -54.28 -5.41 -4.21
N THR A 142 -53.71 -4.41 -4.89
CA THR A 142 -53.07 -3.26 -4.28
C THR A 142 -54.08 -2.39 -3.54
N VAL A 143 -55.25 -2.12 -4.14
CA VAL A 143 -56.34 -1.37 -3.49
C VAL A 143 -56.81 -2.03 -2.19
N THR A 144 -57.01 -3.35 -2.21
CA THR A 144 -57.42 -4.08 -0.99
C THR A 144 -56.33 -4.09 0.08
N ALA A 145 -55.04 -4.16 -0.30
CA ALA A 145 -53.92 -4.06 0.63
C ALA A 145 -53.83 -2.66 1.27
N LEU A 146 -53.95 -1.61 0.46
CA LEU A 146 -53.97 -0.21 0.92
C LEU A 146 -55.19 0.06 1.82
N SER A 147 -56.37 -0.45 1.48
CA SER A 147 -57.57 -0.34 2.32
C SER A 147 -57.37 -0.99 3.70
N ARG A 148 -56.74 -2.17 3.75
CA ARG A 148 -56.41 -2.83 5.04
C ARG A 148 -55.37 -2.04 5.83
N SER A 149 -54.38 -1.46 5.15
CA SER A 149 -53.36 -0.62 5.79
C SER A 149 -53.97 0.64 6.40
N ALA A 150 -54.89 1.32 5.70
CA ALA A 150 -55.61 2.48 6.23
C ALA A 150 -56.44 2.11 7.47
N ALA A 151 -57.18 0.99 7.41
CA ALA A 151 -57.97 0.51 8.54
C ALA A 151 -57.12 0.14 9.77
N ALA A 152 -55.92 -0.41 9.55
CA ALA A 152 -54.98 -0.72 10.63
C ALA A 152 -54.38 0.54 11.28
N SER A 153 -54.08 1.58 10.50
CA SER A 153 -53.60 2.87 11.03
C SER A 153 -54.66 3.59 11.87
N GLU A 154 -55.92 3.59 11.44
CA GLU A 154 -57.02 4.18 12.20
C GLU A 154 -57.33 3.41 13.50
N ALA A 155 -57.23 2.08 13.47
CA ALA A 155 -57.32 1.25 14.69
C ALA A 155 -56.17 1.49 15.68
N GLY A 156 -55.00 1.93 15.19
CA GLY A 156 -53.86 2.33 16.01
C GLY A 156 -54.06 3.67 16.73
N LYS A 157 -54.60 4.68 16.04
CA LYS A 157 -54.93 6.00 16.63
C LYS A 157 -55.93 5.90 17.78
N HIS A 158 -56.97 5.07 17.64
CA HIS A 158 -57.95 4.86 18.70
C HIS A 158 -57.40 4.16 19.97
N ARG A 159 -56.19 3.58 19.91
CA ARG A 159 -55.52 3.00 21.09
C ARG A 159 -54.48 3.93 21.71
N SER A 160 -53.98 4.95 21.00
CA SER A 160 -52.98 5.91 21.54
C SER A 160 -53.60 7.12 22.24
N ASP A 161 -54.87 7.45 22.01
CA ASP A 161 -55.57 8.58 22.65
C ASP A 161 -55.87 8.39 24.16
N GLY A 162 -55.38 7.31 24.78
CA GLY A 162 -55.54 7.02 26.22
C GLY A 162 -54.36 7.43 27.11
N ALA A 163 -53.24 7.93 26.56
CA ALA A 163 -52.06 8.31 27.34
C ALA A 163 -51.79 9.81 27.22
N THR A 164 -52.50 10.59 28.05
CA THR A 164 -52.23 12.00 28.29
C THR A 164 -51.03 12.16 29.23
N ALA A 165 -49.93 12.73 28.74
CA ALA A 165 -48.98 13.48 29.57
C ALA A 165 -48.08 14.38 28.71
N ASP A 166 -48.42 15.68 28.78
CA ASP A 166 -47.52 16.83 28.84
C ASP A 166 -46.72 17.25 27.59
N ALA A 167 -47.28 18.24 26.89
CA ALA A 167 -46.60 19.05 25.88
C ALA A 167 -46.02 20.31 26.52
N GLY A 168 -44.69 20.41 26.58
CA GLY A 168 -43.97 21.66 26.81
C GLY A 168 -43.86 22.48 25.51
N PRO A 169 -43.86 23.82 25.57
CA PRO A 169 -44.04 24.68 24.41
C PRO A 169 -42.77 24.76 23.53
N VAL A 170 -43.01 24.69 22.22
CA VAL A 170 -42.11 25.06 21.13
C VAL A 170 -41.79 26.55 21.18
N ASP A 171 -40.50 26.89 21.23
CA ASP A 171 -40.00 28.22 20.92
C ASP A 171 -39.62 28.27 19.43
N ALA A 172 -40.17 29.24 18.72
CA ALA A 172 -40.00 29.44 17.29
C ALA A 172 -39.71 30.92 17.02
N SER A 173 -38.54 31.21 16.45
CA SER A 173 -38.27 32.37 15.55
C SER A 173 -36.78 32.47 15.20
N PRO A 174 -36.39 33.16 14.11
CA PRO A 174 -36.87 33.01 12.74
C PRO A 174 -35.70 32.88 11.73
N VAL A 175 -36.05 32.45 10.52
CA VAL A 175 -35.20 32.48 9.32
C VAL A 175 -34.92 33.92 8.90
N ALA A 176 -33.65 34.26 8.66
CA ALA A 176 -33.24 35.39 7.84
C ALA A 176 -32.42 34.87 6.64
N SER A 177 -32.83 35.27 5.45
CA SER A 177 -32.21 34.96 4.14
C SER A 177 -31.80 36.30 3.48
N PRO A 178 -31.15 36.34 2.29
CA PRO A 178 -29.73 36.64 2.10
C PRO A 178 -29.46 37.97 1.34
N ALA A 179 -28.18 38.37 1.25
CA ALA A 179 -27.63 39.39 0.32
C ALA A 179 -26.21 38.91 -0.08
N VAL A 180 -25.81 38.61 -1.34
CA VAL A 180 -25.73 39.41 -2.60
C VAL A 180 -24.89 40.68 -2.34
N GLU A 181 -23.72 40.99 -2.91
CA GLU A 181 -22.97 40.66 -4.16
C GLU A 181 -21.50 41.15 -3.95
N GLU A 182 -20.45 40.38 -4.33
CA GLU A 182 -19.46 40.63 -5.42
C GLU A 182 -18.29 41.62 -5.11
N PRO A 183 -17.25 41.80 -5.96
CA PRO A 183 -16.20 40.85 -6.39
C PRO A 183 -14.78 41.46 -6.24
N VAL A 184 -13.68 40.67 -6.14
CA VAL A 184 -12.32 41.24 -6.35
C VAL A 184 -11.34 40.22 -6.98
N ASP A 185 -10.94 40.59 -8.19
CA ASP A 185 -9.69 40.40 -8.94
C ASP A 185 -9.20 39.03 -9.46
N GLU A 186 -9.40 38.91 -10.78
CA GLU A 186 -8.48 38.31 -11.73
C GLU A 186 -7.13 39.06 -11.79
N GLN A 187 -6.03 38.30 -11.82
CA GLN A 187 -4.70 38.52 -12.44
C GLN A 187 -3.68 37.73 -11.58
N ASP A 188 -2.79 36.88 -12.10
CA ASP A 188 -1.98 37.10 -13.27
C ASP A 188 -1.34 35.75 -13.73
N VAL A 189 -1.38 35.55 -15.05
CA VAL A 189 -0.44 34.93 -15.99
C VAL A 189 0.45 33.70 -15.66
N SER A 190 0.31 32.72 -16.56
CA SER A 190 1.37 32.05 -17.32
C SER A 190 2.60 31.48 -16.61
N SER A 191 2.68 30.15 -16.61
CA SER A 191 3.94 29.46 -16.92
C SER A 191 3.65 28.16 -17.67
N GLU A 192 3.48 28.30 -18.97
CA GLU A 192 3.66 27.25 -19.96
C GLU A 192 5.15 26.90 -20.02
N THR A 193 5.56 25.67 -19.69
CA THR A 193 6.85 25.13 -20.19
C THR A 193 6.92 23.60 -20.21
N ARG A 194 6.60 23.09 -21.41
CA ARG A 194 7.18 21.96 -22.18
C ARG A 194 7.06 20.50 -21.70
N PRO A 195 6.58 19.59 -22.59
CA PRO A 195 6.80 18.16 -22.46
C PRO A 195 8.24 17.82 -22.84
N TYR A 196 8.90 16.97 -22.06
CA TYR A 196 10.22 16.44 -22.38
C TYR A 196 10.10 15.49 -23.59
N SER A 197 10.62 15.94 -24.73
CA SER A 197 10.93 15.16 -25.93
C SER A 197 12.34 14.57 -25.85
N ASP A 198 12.51 13.44 -26.56
CA ASP A 198 13.74 12.84 -27.09
C ASP A 198 14.86 12.46 -26.12
N VAL A 199 14.96 11.15 -25.87
CA VAL A 199 16.23 10.50 -25.53
C VAL A 199 16.71 9.76 -26.78
N ASP A 200 17.73 10.33 -27.42
CA ASP A 200 18.54 9.69 -28.44
C ASP A 200 19.12 8.37 -27.90
N VAL A 201 18.86 7.27 -28.62
CA VAL A 201 19.52 5.98 -28.41
C VAL A 201 20.73 5.93 -29.35
N PRO A 202 21.97 5.93 -28.85
CA PRO A 202 23.11 5.59 -29.69
C PRO A 202 23.09 4.09 -29.97
N ALA A 203 23.24 3.74 -31.24
CA ALA A 203 23.47 2.37 -31.68
C ALA A 203 24.92 1.98 -31.37
N ASP A 204 25.08 0.85 -30.67
CA ASP A 204 26.24 -0.04 -30.75
C ASP A 204 25.73 -1.49 -30.77
#